data_AF-A0A972TG30-F1
#
_entry.id   AF-A0A972TG30-F1
#
_cell.length_a   1.000
_cell.length_b   1.000
_cell.length_c   1.000
_cell.angle_alpha   90.00
_cell.angle_beta   90.00
_cell.angle_gamma   90.00
#
_symmetry.space_group_name_H-M   'P 1'
#
loop_
_entity.id
_entity.type
_entity.pdbx_description
1 polymer ?
#
loop_
_entity_poly.entity_id
_entity_poly.type
_entity_poly.pdbx_seq_one_letter_code
_entity_poly.pdbx_strand_id
1 'polypeptide(L)'
;MPLIMPESEEMYAEAVRDTRITDDNIDSAKDLPIYVTNFIGSKQKLTDWIWLNTPEGVKSMLDAFSGSVVVGYMYKQKGLRVICNDRLKYCYHIARAIIVNNSVTLSKD
;
A
#
# COMPACT_ATOMS: atom_id res chain seq x y z
N MET A 1 19.95 -0.20 5.32
CA MET A 1 20.08 0.61 4.09
C MET A 1 18.83 1.45 3.98
N PRO A 2 18.91 2.80 3.98
CA PRO A 2 17.70 3.62 3.90
C PRO A 2 17.17 3.49 2.47
N LEU A 3 15.88 3.18 2.34
CA LEU A 3 15.17 3.38 1.07
C LEU A 3 15.23 4.88 0.81
N ILE A 4 15.84 5.25 -0.32
CA ILE A 4 15.86 6.63 -0.81
C ILE A 4 14.40 7.04 -1.00
N MET A 5 13.92 7.97 -0.16
CA MET A 5 12.65 8.66 -0.35
C MET A 5 12.96 10.00 -1.02
N PRO A 6 12.67 10.21 -2.32
CA PRO A 6 12.68 11.55 -2.87
C PRO A 6 11.25 12.12 -2.84
N GLU A 7 11.13 13.37 -2.40
CA GLU A 7 10.15 14.38 -2.85
C GLU A 7 8.65 14.03 -2.92
N SER A 8 8.20 12.97 -2.22
CA SER A 8 6.84 12.43 -2.37
C SER A 8 5.79 13.09 -1.47
N GLU A 9 6.13 13.76 -0.37
CA GLU A 9 5.09 14.31 0.52
C GLU A 9 4.34 15.51 -0.11
N GLU A 10 5.04 16.44 -0.78
CA GLU A 10 4.42 17.60 -1.42
C GLU A 10 3.67 17.24 -2.71
N MET A 11 4.26 16.36 -3.53
CA MET A 11 3.65 15.89 -4.78
C MET A 11 2.37 15.09 -4.52
N TYR A 12 2.33 14.27 -3.46
CA TYR A 12 1.11 13.53 -3.08
C TYR A 12 0.05 14.46 -2.48
N ALA A 13 0.43 15.47 -1.68
CA ALA A 13 -0.52 16.42 -1.12
C ALA A 13 -1.21 17.29 -2.20
N GLU A 14 -0.48 17.65 -3.27
CA GLU A 14 -1.01 18.37 -4.43
C GLU A 14 -1.98 17.48 -5.24
N ALA A 15 -1.64 16.21 -5.48
CA ALA A 15 -2.47 15.25 -6.21
C ALA A 15 -3.82 14.95 -5.52
N VAL A 16 -3.84 14.95 -4.18
CA VAL A 16 -5.06 14.75 -3.38
C VAL A 16 -6.00 15.98 -3.42
N ARG A 17 -5.47 17.19 -3.66
CA ARG A 17 -6.29 18.41 -3.78
C ARG A 17 -7.03 18.51 -5.11
N ASP A 18 -6.49 17.90 -6.16
CA ASP A 18 -7.03 18.02 -7.53
C ASP A 18 -8.01 16.90 -7.92
N THR A 19 -8.39 16.02 -6.98
CA THR A 19 -9.28 14.88 -7.26
C THR A 19 -10.76 15.30 -7.37
N ARG A 20 -11.10 16.16 -8.32
CA ARG A 20 -12.45 16.18 -8.89
C ARG A 20 -12.54 14.98 -9.82
N ILE A 21 -13.41 14.02 -9.50
CA ILE A 21 -13.58 12.80 -10.30
C ILE A 21 -14.13 13.19 -11.68
N THR A 22 -13.29 13.15 -12.71
CA THR A 22 -13.66 13.16 -14.13
C THR A 22 -13.17 11.88 -14.81
N ASP A 23 -13.71 11.59 -16.00
CA ASP A 23 -13.59 10.31 -16.70
C ASP A 23 -12.16 9.95 -17.19
N ASP A 24 -11.15 10.78 -16.92
CA ASP A 24 -9.76 10.65 -17.41
C ASP A 24 -8.86 9.72 -16.58
N ASN A 25 -9.47 8.74 -15.88
CA ASN A 25 -8.90 7.89 -14.83
C ASN A 25 -7.75 6.91 -15.24
N ILE A 26 -7.07 7.13 -16.36
CA ILE A 26 -5.94 6.30 -16.81
C ILE A 26 -4.59 6.93 -16.43
N ASP A 27 -4.50 8.26 -16.32
CA ASP A 27 -3.21 8.93 -16.12
C ASP A 27 -2.72 8.90 -14.66
N SER A 28 -3.64 8.79 -13.69
CA SER A 28 -3.32 8.65 -12.25
C SER A 28 -2.71 7.28 -11.88
N ALA A 29 -2.62 6.36 -12.85
CA ALA A 29 -2.03 5.05 -12.65
C ALA A 29 -0.51 4.99 -12.88
N LYS A 30 0.09 6.05 -13.46
CA LYS A 30 1.51 6.05 -13.85
C LYS A 30 2.48 6.08 -12.67
N ASP A 31 2.05 6.60 -11.53
CA ASP A 31 2.87 6.71 -10.31
C ASP A 31 2.49 5.69 -9.23
N LEU A 32 1.60 4.74 -9.54
CA LEU A 32 1.20 3.71 -8.59
C LEU A 32 2.37 2.74 -8.35
N PRO A 33 2.60 2.29 -7.11
CA PRO A 33 3.66 1.35 -6.80
C PRO A 33 3.51 0.08 -7.65
N ILE A 34 4.65 -0.43 -8.14
CA ILE A 34 4.82 -1.54 -9.11
C ILE A 34 4.03 -2.84 -8.80
N TYR A 35 3.46 -2.97 -7.60
CA TYR A 35 2.71 -4.16 -7.17
C TYR A 35 1.20 -3.95 -7.24
N VAL A 36 0.66 -3.69 -8.43
CA VAL A 36 -0.80 -3.66 -8.65
C VAL A 36 -1.28 -5.06 -9.04
N THR A 37 -1.83 -5.79 -8.07
CA THR A 37 -2.62 -6.99 -8.36
C THR A 37 -4.07 -6.57 -8.55
N ASN A 38 -4.67 -6.84 -9.71
CA ASN A 38 -6.09 -6.59 -9.92
C ASN A 38 -6.92 -7.40 -8.93
N PHE A 39 -7.70 -6.70 -8.10
CA PHE A 39 -8.55 -7.31 -7.08
C PHE A 39 -9.84 -6.50 -6.96
N ILE A 40 -10.98 -7.19 -7.07
CA ILE A 40 -12.30 -6.53 -7.00
C ILE A 40 -12.47 -5.90 -5.62
N GLY A 41 -12.77 -4.61 -5.58
CA GLY A 41 -12.90 -3.85 -4.33
C GLY A 41 -11.57 -3.45 -3.70
N SER A 42 -10.46 -3.47 -4.47
CA SER A 42 -9.17 -2.90 -4.06
C SER A 42 -9.33 -1.45 -3.61
N LYS A 43 -8.68 -1.11 -2.49
CA LYS A 43 -8.72 0.25 -1.90
C LYS A 43 -7.56 1.14 -2.35
N GLN A 44 -6.96 0.83 -3.49
CA GLN A 44 -5.79 1.54 -3.99
C GLN A 44 -6.01 3.06 -4.10
N LYS A 45 -7.18 3.49 -4.63
CA LYS A 45 -7.51 4.92 -4.72
C LYS A 45 -7.81 5.58 -3.37
N LEU A 46 -7.95 4.81 -2.28
CA LEU A 46 -8.29 5.32 -0.95
C LEU A 46 -7.11 5.28 0.03
N THR A 47 -5.94 4.77 -0.37
CA THR A 47 -4.81 4.59 0.55
C THR A 47 -4.37 5.91 1.19
N ASP A 48 -4.37 7.00 0.43
CA ASP A 48 -3.93 8.31 0.92
C ASP A 48 -4.92 8.88 1.94
N TRP A 49 -6.21 8.76 1.64
CA TRP A 49 -7.27 9.15 2.57
C TRP A 49 -7.21 8.32 3.87
N ILE A 50 -6.95 7.02 3.77
CA ILE A 50 -6.80 6.13 4.94
C ILE A 50 -5.57 6.56 5.77
N TRP A 51 -4.43 6.85 5.12
CA TRP A 51 -3.23 7.31 5.80
C TRP A 51 -3.45 8.65 6.52
N LEU A 52 -4.05 9.63 5.83
CA LEU A 52 -4.35 10.95 6.40
C LEU A 52 -5.25 10.88 7.64
N ASN A 53 -6.14 9.89 7.70
CA ASN A 53 -7.04 9.65 8.83
C ASN A 53 -6.50 8.63 9.85
N THR A 54 -5.25 8.20 9.72
CA THR A 54 -4.61 7.31 10.70
C THR A 54 -4.19 8.12 11.94
N PRO A 55 -4.52 7.69 13.16
CA PRO A 55 -4.06 8.36 14.37
C PRO A 55 -2.53 8.39 14.49
N GLU A 56 -2.00 9.46 15.09
CA GLU A 56 -0.56 9.56 15.37
C GLU A 56 -0.10 8.50 16.39
N GLY A 57 1.18 8.11 16.29
CA GLY A 57 1.81 7.19 17.24
C GLY A 57 1.42 5.72 17.10
N VAL A 58 0.62 5.35 16.09
CA VAL A 58 0.29 3.95 15.79
C VAL A 58 1.54 3.20 15.36
N LYS A 59 1.80 2.06 16.02
CA LYS A 59 2.98 1.21 15.78
C LYS A 59 2.66 -0.04 14.95
N SER A 60 1.38 -0.42 14.90
CA SER A 60 0.94 -1.62 14.21
C SER A 60 -0.46 -1.48 13.63
N MET A 61 -0.70 -2.15 12.50
CA MET A 61 -1.98 -2.17 11.79
C MET A 61 -2.40 -3.63 11.54
N LEU A 62 -3.71 -3.88 11.68
CA LEU A 62 -4.34 -5.14 11.31
C LEU A 62 -5.20 -4.92 10.07
N ASP A 63 -4.79 -5.52 8.96
CA ASP A 63 -5.58 -5.64 7.75
C ASP A 63 -6.40 -6.93 7.81
N ALA A 64 -7.64 -6.84 8.33
CA ALA A 64 -8.47 -8.02 8.58
C ALA A 64 -9.03 -8.68 7.31
N PHE A 65 -9.03 -7.96 6.18
CA PHE A 65 -9.57 -8.38 4.88
C PHE A 65 -8.62 -7.94 3.78
N SER A 66 -7.44 -8.54 3.76
CA SER A 66 -6.30 -7.96 3.06
C SER A 66 -6.46 -7.93 1.55
N GLY A 67 -7.16 -8.89 0.94
CA GLY A 67 -7.41 -8.89 -0.50
C GLY A 67 -6.12 -8.75 -1.33
N SER A 68 -6.00 -7.65 -2.09
CA SER A 68 -4.79 -7.27 -2.86
C SER A 68 -3.60 -6.83 -2.01
N VAL A 69 -3.81 -6.61 -0.71
CA VAL A 69 -2.79 -6.19 0.28
C VAL A 69 -2.30 -4.75 0.09
N VAL A 70 -2.97 -3.95 -0.75
CA VAL A 70 -2.55 -2.57 -1.03
C VAL A 70 -2.55 -1.66 0.21
N VAL A 71 -3.50 -1.85 1.13
CA VAL A 71 -3.57 -1.06 2.38
C VAL A 71 -2.48 -1.49 3.34
N GLY A 72 -2.32 -2.79 3.59
CA GLY A 72 -1.23 -3.31 4.40
C GLY A 72 0.15 -2.92 3.86
N TYR A 73 0.34 -2.91 2.54
CA TYR A 73 1.60 -2.50 1.92
C TYR A 73 1.91 -1.02 2.17
N MET A 74 0.92 -0.13 2.03
CA MET A 74 1.08 1.30 2.36
C MET A 74 1.56 1.48 3.80
N TYR A 75 0.91 0.85 4.78
CA TYR A 75 1.35 0.95 6.18
C TYR A 75 2.73 0.35 6.44
N LYS A 76 3.08 -0.70 5.68
CA LYS A 76 4.42 -1.32 5.76
C LYS A 76 5.50 -0.34 5.28
N GLN A 77 5.25 0.41 4.21
CA GLN A 77 6.16 1.46 3.71
C GLN A 77 6.33 2.61 4.70
N LYS A 78 5.28 2.94 5.48
CA LYS A 78 5.34 3.91 6.58
C LYS A 78 6.06 3.38 7.84
N GLY A 79 6.58 2.15 7.81
CA GLY A 79 7.39 1.56 8.88
C GLY A 79 6.60 0.87 9.99
N LEU A 80 5.28 0.70 9.83
CA LEU A 80 4.45 0.04 10.83
C LEU A 80 4.61 -1.49 10.78
N ARG A 81 4.37 -2.13 11.92
CA ARG A 81 4.17 -3.58 11.97
C ARG A 81 2.77 -3.91 11.41
N VAL A 82 2.73 -4.62 10.29
CA VAL A 82 1.47 -4.99 9.65
C VAL A 82 1.15 -6.47 9.88
N ILE A 83 -0.08 -6.75 10.30
CA ILE A 83 -0.67 -8.09 10.36
C ILE A 83 -1.76 -8.15 9.31
N CYS A 84 -1.75 -9.18 8.46
CA CYS A 84 -2.79 -9.39 7.45
C CYS A 84 -3.57 -10.67 7.73
N ASN A 85 -4.86 -10.61 7.47
CA ASN A 85 -5.78 -11.73 7.49
C ASN A 85 -6.70 -11.65 6.27
N ASP A 86 -7.11 -12.83 5.79
CA ASP A 86 -8.18 -12.96 4.82
C ASP A 86 -8.75 -14.39 4.91
N ARG A 87 -10.00 -14.58 4.49
CA ARG A 87 -10.60 -15.91 4.39
C ARG A 87 -10.02 -16.71 3.21
N LEU A 88 -9.61 -16.02 2.15
CA LEU A 88 -9.17 -16.67 0.92
C LEU A 88 -7.67 -17.00 0.98
N LYS A 89 -7.34 -18.27 0.72
CA LYS A 89 -5.95 -18.75 0.80
C LYS A 89 -5.01 -18.04 -0.17
N TYR A 90 -5.51 -17.59 -1.32
CA TYR A 90 -4.66 -16.83 -2.26
C TYR A 90 -4.29 -15.44 -1.71
N CYS A 91 -5.22 -14.74 -1.04
CA CYS A 91 -4.91 -13.48 -0.36
C CYS A 91 -3.83 -13.65 0.72
N TYR A 92 -3.87 -14.78 1.46
CA TYR A 92 -2.82 -15.13 2.41
C TYR A 92 -1.44 -15.23 1.73
N HIS A 93 -1.36 -15.89 0.57
CA HIS A 93 -0.10 -16.00 -0.17
C HIS A 93 0.37 -14.66 -0.73
N ILE A 94 -0.55 -13.81 -1.21
CA ILE A 94 -0.24 -12.43 -1.63
C ILE A 94 0.35 -11.65 -0.44
N ALA A 95 -0.28 -11.70 0.73
CA ALA A 95 0.18 -10.97 1.92
C ALA A 95 1.57 -11.46 2.38
N ARG A 96 1.79 -12.77 2.37
CA ARG A 96 3.09 -13.38 2.65
C ARG A 96 4.18 -12.91 1.68
N ALA A 97 3.88 -12.83 0.39
CA ALA A 97 4.84 -12.41 -0.61
C ALA A 97 5.19 -10.92 -0.50
N ILE A 98 4.20 -10.06 -0.27
CA ILE A 98 4.35 -8.61 -0.32
C ILE A 98 4.86 -8.01 1.01
N ILE A 99 4.36 -8.49 2.16
CA ILE A 99 4.56 -7.80 3.46
C ILE A 99 5.57 -8.51 4.37
N VAL A 100 5.71 -9.84 4.25
CA VAL A 100 6.40 -10.63 5.29
C VAL A 100 7.92 -10.69 5.11
N ASN A 101 8.46 -10.43 3.92
CA ASN A 101 9.91 -10.44 3.75
C ASN A 101 10.53 -9.07 4.11
N ASN A 102 11.08 -8.97 5.32
CA ASN A 102 11.58 -7.69 5.85
C ASN A 102 13.10 -7.63 6.03
N SER A 103 13.83 -8.70 5.68
CA SER A 103 15.26 -8.80 5.99
C SER A 103 16.06 -9.81 5.17
N VAL A 104 15.42 -10.69 4.38
CA VAL A 104 16.11 -11.76 3.69
C VAL A 104 16.13 -11.48 2.18
N THR A 105 17.30 -11.09 1.68
CA THR A 105 17.57 -11.06 0.24
C THR A 105 18.06 -12.44 -0.18
N LEU A 106 17.40 -13.07 -1.14
CA LEU A 106 17.84 -14.35 -1.69
C LEU A 106 19.08 -14.14 -2.57
N SER A 107 20.14 -14.92 -2.36
CA SER A 107 21.25 -15.05 -3.31
C SER A 107 20.81 -15.84 -4.54
N LYS A 108 21.50 -15.64 -5.67
CA LYS A 108 21.40 -16.60 -6.79
C LYS A 108 22.20 -17.84 -6.42
N ASP A 109 21.50 -18.91 -6.10
CA ASP A 109 21.99 -20.29 -6.13
C ASP A 109 21.02 -21.13 -6.96
#